data_AF-A0A7R7DRG5-F1
#
_entry.id   AF-A0A7R7DRG5-F1
#
_cell.length_a   1.000
_cell.length_b   1.000
_cell.length_c   1.000
_cell.angle_alpha   90.00
_cell.angle_beta   90.00
_cell.angle_gamma   90.00
#
_symmetry.space_group_name_H-M   'P 1'
#
loop_
_entity.id
_entity.type
_entity.pdbx_description
1 polymer ?
#
loop_
_entity_poly.entity_id
_entity_poly.type
_entity_poly.pdbx_seq_one_letter_code
_entity_poly.pdbx_strand_id
1 'polypeptide(L)'
;MSDQQTDRWTEGWLAGIQRGSRERRTGEADRAFWQAGPCRAWCTTIHQDGDRPEDRYHYSNNLSVTLRTEDMRESDPTEIRIHLMQHERERDARLHLGEGEMRGFHLTLNEAESLMENIAQVIKMAANDTSDNQLHAA
;
A
#
# COMPACT_ATOMS: atom_id res chain seq x y z
N MET A 1 -23.53 -27.13 -8.32
CA MET A 1 -24.18 -25.86 -7.92
C MET A 1 -23.04 -24.91 -7.59
N SER A 2 -22.88 -23.87 -8.40
CA SER A 2 -21.73 -22.96 -8.40
C SER A 2 -22.04 -21.81 -7.43
N ASP A 3 -21.38 -21.78 -6.28
CA ASP A 3 -21.44 -20.67 -5.34
C ASP A 3 -20.65 -19.48 -5.89
N GLN A 4 -21.32 -18.61 -6.64
CA GLN A 4 -20.86 -17.26 -6.91
C GLN A 4 -21.15 -16.40 -5.67
N GLN A 5 -20.30 -16.53 -4.65
CA GLN A 5 -20.25 -15.57 -3.57
C GLN A 5 -19.36 -14.41 -4.01
N THR A 6 -19.94 -13.51 -4.81
CA THR A 6 -19.33 -12.22 -5.13
C THR A 6 -19.16 -11.43 -3.84
N ASP A 7 -17.90 -11.19 -3.49
CA ASP A 7 -17.53 -10.71 -2.17
C ASP A 7 -17.75 -9.19 -2.04
N ARG A 8 -18.41 -8.79 -0.96
CA ARG A 8 -18.94 -7.44 -0.71
C ARG A 8 -17.86 -6.36 -0.56
N TRP A 9 -16.61 -6.79 -0.39
CA TRP A 9 -15.41 -5.96 -0.25
C TRP A 9 -14.79 -5.56 -1.60
N THR A 10 -15.00 -6.36 -2.65
CA THR A 10 -14.46 -6.08 -3.99
C THR A 10 -15.27 -5.00 -4.71
N GLU A 11 -16.57 -4.87 -4.40
CA GLU A 11 -17.47 -3.91 -5.06
C GLU A 11 -17.20 -2.45 -4.63
N GLY A 12 -16.89 -2.20 -3.35
CA GLY A 12 -16.50 -0.86 -2.87
C GLY A 12 -15.17 -0.39 -3.46
N TRP A 13 -14.21 -1.32 -3.59
CA TRP A 13 -12.89 -1.09 -4.18
C TRP A 13 -12.93 -0.84 -5.69
N LEU A 14 -13.71 -1.63 -6.45
CA LEU A 14 -13.89 -1.42 -7.91
C LEU A 14 -14.58 -0.10 -8.22
N ALA A 15 -15.54 0.34 -7.40
CA ALA A 15 -16.22 1.61 -7.58
C ALA A 15 -15.29 2.84 -7.40
N GLY A 16 -14.25 2.72 -6.56
CA GLY A 16 -13.25 3.76 -6.33
C GLY A 16 -12.11 3.81 -7.37
N ILE A 17 -11.71 2.66 -7.92
CA ILE A 17 -10.54 2.54 -8.81
C ILE A 17 -10.85 2.88 -10.28
N GLN A 18 -12.09 2.66 -10.75
CA GLN A 18 -12.44 2.86 -12.18
C GLN A 18 -12.62 4.32 -12.62
N ARG A 19 -12.40 5.32 -11.74
CA ARG A 19 -12.48 6.75 -12.11
C ARG A 19 -11.14 7.48 -12.01
N GLY A 20 -10.09 6.85 -12.55
CA GLY A 20 -8.85 7.55 -12.86
C GLY A 20 -9.07 8.67 -13.90
N SER A 21 -8.35 9.78 -13.71
CA SER A 21 -8.16 10.90 -14.65
C SER A 21 -9.30 11.92 -14.80
N ARG A 22 -9.35 12.89 -13.88
CA ARG A 22 -9.19 14.33 -14.19
C ARG A 22 -9.35 15.20 -12.93
N GLU A 23 -8.43 16.15 -12.84
CA GLU A 23 -8.45 17.36 -12.00
C GLU A 23 -8.37 17.18 -10.47
N ARG A 24 -7.24 17.63 -9.92
CA ARG A 24 -7.07 17.95 -8.50
C ARG A 24 -8.16 18.95 -8.10
N ARG A 25 -9.22 18.51 -7.41
CA ARG A 25 -10.15 19.44 -6.76
C ARG A 25 -9.50 20.00 -5.51
N THR A 26 -8.90 21.18 -5.65
CA THR A 26 -8.62 22.06 -4.52
C THR A 26 -9.89 22.88 -4.27
N GLY A 27 -10.76 22.42 -3.37
CA GLY A 27 -11.98 23.17 -3.05
C GLY A 27 -12.67 22.63 -1.80
N GLU A 28 -12.86 23.50 -0.82
CA GLU A 28 -13.55 23.25 0.45
C GLU A 28 -15.02 22.81 0.29
N ALA A 29 -15.58 22.92 -0.93
CA ALA A 29 -16.98 22.66 -1.26
C ALA A 29 -17.32 21.20 -1.64
N ASP A 30 -16.35 20.31 -1.71
CA ASP A 30 -16.53 18.89 -2.14
C ASP A 30 -16.03 17.88 -1.10
N ARG A 31 -15.99 18.29 0.17
CA ARG A 31 -15.49 17.48 1.27
C ARG A 31 -16.63 16.66 1.88
N ALA A 32 -16.43 15.35 2.04
CA ALA A 32 -17.42 14.52 2.72
C ALA A 32 -17.57 14.93 4.20
N PHE A 33 -18.78 14.84 4.76
CA PHE A 33 -19.11 15.37 6.09
C PHE A 33 -18.26 14.78 7.21
N TRP A 34 -17.80 13.54 7.03
CA TRP A 34 -17.01 12.81 8.02
C TRP A 34 -15.53 13.18 8.00
N GLN A 35 -15.06 13.93 6.99
CA GLN A 35 -13.67 14.33 6.91
C GLN A 35 -13.41 15.52 7.84
N ALA A 36 -12.49 15.33 8.79
CA ALA A 36 -12.08 16.38 9.73
C ALA A 36 -11.36 17.57 9.05
N GLY A 37 -10.76 17.34 7.88
CA GLY A 37 -9.96 18.32 7.14
C GLY A 37 -9.90 17.99 5.65
N PRO A 38 -9.25 18.83 4.83
CA PRO A 38 -9.00 18.49 3.44
C PRO A 38 -8.13 17.22 3.33
N CYS A 39 -8.24 16.53 2.21
CA CYS A 39 -7.39 15.38 1.91
C CYS A 39 -5.90 15.75 2.00
N ARG A 40 -5.10 14.81 2.51
CA ARG A 40 -3.63 14.90 2.43
C ARG A 40 -3.19 14.92 0.97
N ALA A 41 -2.06 15.56 0.68
CA ALA A 41 -1.54 15.69 -0.69
C ALA A 41 -1.25 14.35 -1.39
N TRP A 42 -1.01 13.29 -0.62
CA TRP A 42 -0.79 11.93 -1.12
C TRP A 42 -2.09 11.15 -1.35
N CYS A 43 -3.23 11.63 -0.84
CA CYS A 43 -4.50 10.91 -0.94
C CYS A 43 -5.04 10.98 -2.37
N THR A 44 -5.44 9.83 -2.89
CA THR A 44 -5.93 9.66 -4.27
C THR A 44 -7.38 9.17 -4.34
N THR A 45 -7.96 8.84 -3.19
CA THR A 45 -9.35 8.38 -3.06
C THR A 45 -10.35 9.52 -3.24
N ILE A 46 -11.47 9.22 -3.90
CA ILE A 46 -12.64 10.09 -3.96
C ILE A 46 -13.56 9.72 -2.80
N HIS A 47 -13.78 10.66 -1.88
CA HIS A 47 -14.59 10.48 -0.68
C HIS A 47 -16.02 10.96 -0.90
N GLN A 48 -16.97 10.24 -0.32
CA GLN A 48 -18.40 10.55 -0.42
C GLN A 48 -19.05 10.52 0.97
N ASP A 49 -20.13 11.28 1.15
CA ASP A 49 -20.91 11.27 2.39
C ASP A 49 -21.44 9.86 2.73
N GLY A 50 -21.72 9.05 1.69
CA GLY A 50 -22.22 7.69 1.84
C GLY A 50 -21.17 6.66 2.26
N ASP A 51 -19.90 7.02 2.40
CA ASP A 51 -18.85 6.06 2.73
C ASP A 51 -19.11 5.46 4.12
N ARG A 52 -19.08 4.12 4.15
CA ARG A 52 -19.29 3.37 5.39
C ARG A 52 -18.14 3.63 6.36
N PRO A 53 -18.37 3.59 7.68
CA PRO A 53 -17.33 3.87 8.66
C PRO A 53 -16.01 3.11 8.41
N GLU A 54 -16.08 1.84 8.01
CA GLU A 54 -14.93 1.01 7.69
C GLU A 54 -14.15 1.44 6.43
N ASP A 55 -14.77 2.20 5.53
CA ASP A 55 -14.18 2.62 4.25
C ASP A 55 -13.63 4.05 4.30
N ARG A 56 -13.73 4.73 5.46
CA ARG A 56 -13.31 6.12 5.64
C ARG A 56 -11.80 6.26 5.80
N TYR A 57 -11.08 5.86 4.77
CA TYR A 57 -9.63 5.84 4.70
C TYR A 57 -9.12 6.71 3.57
N HIS A 58 -8.09 7.51 3.87
CA HIS A 58 -7.25 8.10 2.84
C HIS A 58 -6.25 7.06 2.35
N TYR A 59 -6.13 6.86 1.03
CA TYR A 59 -5.11 5.99 0.43
C TYR A 59 -4.21 6.74 -0.56
N SER A 60 -2.92 6.39 -0.59
CA SER A 60 -2.04 6.77 -1.70
C SER A 60 -2.21 5.85 -2.90
N ASN A 61 -1.54 6.17 -4.01
CA ASN A 61 -1.31 5.20 -5.07
C ASN A 61 -0.56 3.98 -4.52
N ASN A 62 -0.82 2.82 -5.13
CA ASN A 62 -0.11 1.58 -4.86
C ASN A 62 1.22 1.54 -5.62
N LEU A 63 2.27 1.14 -4.92
CA LEU A 63 3.50 0.63 -5.50
C LEU A 63 3.51 -0.89 -5.34
N SER A 64 4.03 -1.61 -6.33
CA SER A 64 4.09 -3.07 -6.32
C SER A 64 5.50 -3.58 -6.58
N VAL A 65 5.88 -4.66 -5.89
CA VAL A 65 7.12 -5.42 -6.13
C VAL A 65 6.75 -6.89 -6.34
N THR A 66 7.12 -7.45 -7.48
CA THR A 66 6.91 -8.88 -7.78
C THR A 66 8.10 -9.70 -7.28
N LEU A 67 7.86 -10.64 -6.36
CA LEU A 67 8.87 -11.52 -5.79
C LEU A 67 9.06 -12.76 -6.67
N ARG A 68 9.94 -12.66 -7.68
CA ARG A 68 10.18 -13.72 -8.67
C ARG A 68 10.99 -14.92 -8.16
N THR A 69 11.64 -14.79 -7.01
CA THR A 69 12.57 -15.77 -6.45
C THR A 69 11.99 -16.59 -5.30
N GLU A 70 10.71 -16.39 -4.97
CA GLU A 70 10.01 -17.30 -4.07
C GLU A 70 10.01 -18.70 -4.70
N ASP A 71 10.16 -19.75 -3.89
CA ASP A 71 10.37 -21.13 -4.38
C ASP A 71 9.06 -21.63 -5.05
N MET A 72 8.87 -21.22 -6.31
CA MET A 72 7.66 -21.38 -7.10
C MET A 72 7.55 -22.82 -7.58
N ARG A 73 7.07 -23.72 -6.73
CA ARG A 73 6.71 -25.06 -7.18
C ARG A 73 5.29 -25.12 -7.75
N GLU A 74 4.36 -24.26 -7.32
CA GLU A 74 2.93 -24.43 -7.65
C GLU A 74 2.07 -23.13 -7.76
N SER A 75 2.60 -21.91 -7.66
CA SER A 75 1.80 -20.67 -7.69
C SER A 75 2.42 -19.54 -8.52
N ASP A 76 1.61 -18.55 -8.91
CA ASP A 76 2.07 -17.29 -9.52
C ASP A 76 2.99 -16.50 -8.57
N PRO A 77 3.90 -15.65 -9.10
CA PRO A 77 4.81 -14.87 -8.25
C PRO A 77 4.04 -13.92 -7.33
N THR A 78 4.40 -13.91 -6.05
CA THR A 78 3.75 -13.03 -5.06
C THR A 78 4.02 -11.56 -5.40
N GLU A 79 2.95 -10.76 -5.46
CA GLU A 79 3.01 -9.30 -5.56
C GLU A 79 2.88 -8.68 -4.16
N ILE A 80 3.93 -7.97 -3.73
CA ILE A 80 3.88 -7.15 -2.52
C ILE A 80 3.45 -5.75 -2.90
N ARG A 81 2.38 -5.27 -2.27
CA ARG A 81 1.84 -3.91 -2.41
C ARG A 81 2.30 -3.04 -1.26
N ILE A 82 2.56 -1.78 -1.60
CA ILE A 82 3.03 -0.75 -0.69
C ILE A 82 2.21 0.52 -0.94
N HIS A 83 1.52 1.01 0.08
CA HIS A 83 0.80 2.28 0.02
C HIS A 83 0.65 2.90 1.40
N LEU A 84 0.31 4.19 1.43
CA LEU A 84 -0.09 4.89 2.64
C LEU A 84 -1.59 4.75 2.85
N MET A 85 -1.99 4.49 4.08
CA MET A 85 -3.38 4.51 4.52
C MET A 85 -3.53 5.31 5.80
N GLN A 86 -4.65 6.01 5.96
CA GLN A 86 -5.00 6.72 7.20
C GLN A 86 -6.51 6.71 7.38
N HIS A 87 -7.00 6.09 8.46
CA HIS A 87 -8.42 6.19 8.79
C HIS A 87 -8.78 7.62 9.21
N GLU A 88 -10.03 8.06 9.03
CA GLU A 88 -10.50 9.40 9.41
C GLU A 88 -10.22 9.76 10.89
N ARG A 89 -10.26 8.74 11.76
CA ARG A 89 -10.00 8.87 13.21
C ARG A 89 -8.54 8.81 13.60
N GLU A 90 -7.67 8.43 12.67
CA GLU A 90 -6.24 8.30 12.95
C GLU A 90 -5.54 9.65 12.75
N ARG A 91 -4.62 9.97 13.65
CA ARG A 91 -3.83 11.19 13.57
C ARG A 91 -2.77 11.12 12.47
N ASP A 92 -2.10 9.98 12.40
CA ASP A 92 -0.92 9.76 11.57
C ASP A 92 -1.19 8.65 10.55
N ALA A 93 -0.58 8.75 9.38
CA ALA A 93 -0.68 7.72 8.34
C ALA A 93 0.18 6.50 8.69
N ARG A 94 -0.24 5.35 8.17
CA ARG A 94 0.48 4.09 8.24
C ARG A 94 0.89 3.64 6.84
N LEU A 95 2.02 2.96 6.75
CA LEU A 95 2.44 2.25 5.55
C LEU A 95 1.91 0.82 5.62
N HIS A 96 1.13 0.42 4.61
CA HIS A 96 0.81 -0.97 4.38
C HIS A 96 1.92 -1.62 3.54
N LEU A 97 2.36 -2.81 3.93
CA LEU A 97 3.32 -3.66 3.20
C LEU A 97 2.81 -5.11 3.21
N GLY A 98 2.32 -5.62 2.08
CA GLY A 98 1.68 -6.95 2.08
C GLY A 98 1.17 -7.46 0.74
N GLU A 99 0.70 -8.71 0.76
CA GLU A 99 -0.05 -9.34 -0.34
C GLU A 99 -1.52 -8.88 -0.28
N GLY A 100 -1.87 -7.92 -1.15
CA GLY A 100 -3.21 -7.32 -1.11
C GLY A 100 -3.49 -6.59 0.21
N GLU A 101 -4.75 -6.28 0.50
CA GLU A 101 -5.12 -5.40 1.63
C GLU A 101 -5.16 -6.12 2.99
N MET A 102 -5.39 -7.44 2.99
CA MET A 102 -5.68 -8.21 4.21
C MET A 102 -4.47 -8.97 4.77
N ARG A 103 -3.41 -9.15 3.96
CA ARG A 103 -2.23 -9.94 4.33
C ARG A 103 -1.00 -9.08 4.27
N GLY A 104 -0.76 -8.32 5.34
CA GLY A 104 0.39 -7.43 5.39
C GLY A 104 0.65 -6.88 6.77
N PHE A 105 1.66 -6.02 6.82
CA PHE A 105 2.02 -5.24 7.99
C PHE A 105 1.52 -3.81 7.82
N HIS A 106 0.94 -3.27 8.88
CA HIS A 106 0.66 -1.83 9.01
C HIS A 106 1.70 -1.20 9.91
N LEU A 107 2.63 -0.47 9.30
CA LEU A 107 3.75 0.16 9.98
C LEU A 107 3.45 1.63 10.21
N THR A 108 3.83 2.15 11.36
CA THR A 108 4.03 3.59 11.50
C THR A 108 5.16 4.04 10.55
N LEU A 109 5.22 5.34 10.22
CA LEU A 109 6.26 5.83 9.32
C LEU A 109 7.68 5.60 9.88
N ASN A 110 7.87 5.76 11.19
CA ASN A 110 9.17 5.51 11.83
C ASN A 110 9.56 4.02 11.77
N GLU A 111 8.61 3.10 11.93
CA GLU A 111 8.86 1.67 11.77
C GLU A 111 9.20 1.32 10.32
N ALA A 112 8.52 1.93 9.35
CA ALA A 112 8.82 1.76 7.94
C ALA A 112 10.22 2.28 7.58
N GLU A 113 10.61 3.46 8.08
CA GLU A 113 11.97 4.01 7.93
C GLU A 113 13.01 3.06 8.52
N SER A 114 12.80 2.60 9.76
CA SER A 114 13.69 1.65 10.44
C SER A 114 13.82 0.34 9.66
N LEU A 115 12.72 -0.18 9.10
CA LEU A 115 12.73 -1.38 8.26
C LEU A 115 13.58 -1.17 6.99
N MET A 116 13.40 -0.04 6.31
CA MET A 116 14.16 0.29 5.10
C MET A 116 15.65 0.43 5.37
N GLU A 117 16.04 1.04 6.48
CA GLU A 117 17.44 1.15 6.91
C GLU A 117 18.07 -0.23 7.12
N ASN A 118 17.38 -1.12 7.84
CA ASN A 118 17.85 -2.48 8.09
C ASN A 118 17.97 -3.31 6.81
N ILE A 119 16.99 -3.23 5.90
CA ILE A 119 17.06 -3.90 4.60
C ILE A 119 18.27 -3.39 3.80
N ALA A 120 18.45 -2.07 3.73
CA ALA A 120 19.59 -1.48 3.02
C ALA A 120 20.93 -1.91 3.62
N GLN A 121 21.01 -2.05 4.95
CA GLN A 121 22.21 -2.54 5.62
C GLN A 121 22.54 -3.98 5.25
N VAL A 122 21.55 -4.89 5.25
CA VAL A 122 21.75 -6.30 4.86
C VAL A 122 22.20 -6.41 3.39
N ILE A 123 21.63 -5.60 2.49
CA ILE A 123 22.06 -5.56 1.08
C ILE A 123 23.53 -5.13 0.96
N LYS A 124 23.94 -4.10 1.69
CA LYS A 124 25.34 -3.64 1.71
C LYS A 124 26.30 -4.71 2.23
N MET A 125 25.91 -5.45 3.26
CA MET A 125 26.71 -6.56 3.78
C MET A 125 26.96 -7.62 2.71
N ALA A 126 25.94 -8.02 1.96
CA ALA A 126 26.07 -8.99 0.88
C ALA A 126 26.92 -8.48 -0.31
N ALA A 127 26.78 -7.20 -0.66
CA ALA A 127 27.55 -6.59 -1.74
C ALA A 127 29.06 -6.56 -1.42
N ASN A 128 29.41 -6.29 -0.16
CA ASN A 128 30.80 -6.27 0.29
C ASN A 128 31.41 -7.69 0.31
N ASP A 129 30.67 -8.69 0.79
CA ASP A 129 31.11 -10.10 0.78
C ASP A 129 31.41 -10.62 -0.63
N THR A 130 30.60 -10.22 -1.61
CA THR A 130 30.81 -10.58 -3.03
C THR A 130 32.08 -9.93 -3.60
N SER A 131 32.47 -8.75 -3.11
CA SER A 131 33.66 -8.03 -3.57
C SER A 131 34.95 -8.63 -3.02
N ASP A 132 34.94 -9.12 -1.78
CA ASP A 132 36.09 -9.79 -1.16
C ASP A 132 36.33 -11.20 -1.72
N ASN A 133 35.26 -11.92 -2.10
CA ASN A 133 35.38 -13.24 -2.73
C ASN A 133 35.98 -13.21 -4.15
N GLN A 134 35.92 -12.09 -4.87
CA GLN A 134 36.56 -11.96 -6.18
C GLN A 134 38.06 -11.67 -6.11
N LEU A 135 38.59 -11.19 -4.97
CA LEU A 135 40.02 -10.89 -4.80
C LEU A 135 40.87 -12.11 -4.40
N HIS A 136 40.25 -13.18 -3.90
CA HIS A 136 40.94 -14.41 -3.49
C HIS A 136 40.94 -15.54 -4.54
N ALA A 137 40.36 -15.30 -5.71
CA ALA A 137 40.26 -16.28 -6.80
C ALA A 137 41.22 -16.02 -7.99
N ALA A 138 42.19 -15.09 -7.83
CA ALA A 138 43.22 -14.76 -8.82
C ALA A 138 44.61 -15.11 -8.30
#